data_AF-A0A833UED5-F1
#
_entry.id   AF-A0A833UED5-F1
#
_cell.length_a   1.000
_cell.length_b   1.000
_cell.length_c   1.000
_cell.angle_alpha   90.00
_cell.angle_beta   90.00
_cell.angle_gamma   90.00
#
_symmetry.space_group_name_H-M   'P 1'
#
loop_
_entity.id
_entity.type
_entity.pdbx_description
1 polymer ?
#
loop_
_entity_poly.entity_id
_entity_poly.type
_entity_poly.pdbx_seq_one_letter_code
_entity_poly.pdbx_strand_id
1 'polypeptide(L)'
;MDSDTEESPRKRQRKNPFSGDSFSRKNLMQEEDIRLETTRARFSNVLKRHGELTERLSRDSDKMIFERLQKEFEAACASQTEEISLDGEEWNDGLLATIRERVHMEADRKAMPGDINMVPGPHFQEKITYKVGSKVICCLEGARIGIQYETSFAGETCDLYHCVLESKSFLEKMTVLEHTIPFFLPIREAENDLLSSNAMVRNL
;
A
#
# COMPACT_ATOMS: atom_id res chain seq x y z
N MET A 1 -94.49 -41.66 -11.95
CA MET A 1 -94.95 -40.89 -13.11
C MET A 1 -94.37 -39.50 -12.95
N ASP A 2 -93.05 -39.36 -13.09
CA ASP A 2 -92.27 -39.15 -14.33
C ASP A 2 -92.18 -37.63 -14.58
N SER A 3 -91.08 -36.98 -14.93
CA SER A 3 -89.65 -37.29 -15.06
C SER A 3 -88.94 -35.94 -15.20
N ASP A 4 -87.62 -35.96 -15.03
CA ASP A 4 -86.67 -34.87 -15.26
C ASP A 4 -86.92 -34.02 -16.52
N THR A 5 -86.56 -32.73 -16.45
CA THR A 5 -85.87 -32.08 -17.57
C THR A 5 -84.98 -30.94 -17.07
N GLU A 6 -83.68 -31.05 -17.33
CA GLU A 6 -82.68 -29.98 -17.22
C GLU A 6 -82.98 -28.82 -18.18
N GLU A 7 -82.72 -27.58 -17.74
CA GLU A 7 -82.14 -26.56 -18.65
C GLU A 7 -81.34 -25.50 -17.88
N SER A 8 -80.15 -25.18 -18.41
CA SER A 8 -79.10 -24.33 -17.84
C SER A 8 -79.47 -22.84 -17.79
N PRO A 9 -78.84 -22.03 -16.90
CA PRO A 9 -78.12 -20.89 -17.46
C PRO A 9 -76.82 -20.45 -16.75
N ARG A 10 -75.86 -20.09 -17.60
CA ARG A 10 -74.90 -18.95 -17.51
C ARG A 10 -73.73 -19.05 -16.52
N LYS A 11 -72.60 -19.50 -17.09
CA LYS A 11 -71.21 -19.18 -16.69
C LYS A 11 -71.06 -17.71 -16.24
N ARG A 12 -70.89 -17.47 -14.94
CA ARG A 12 -70.21 -16.26 -14.43
C ARG A 12 -68.71 -16.54 -14.42
N GLN A 13 -68.02 -15.97 -15.39
CA GLN A 13 -66.56 -15.91 -15.45
C GLN A 13 -66.07 -15.01 -14.30
N ARG A 14 -65.75 -15.60 -13.14
CA ARG A 14 -64.99 -14.92 -12.09
C ARG A 14 -63.55 -14.74 -12.61
N LYS A 15 -63.20 -13.51 -12.98
CA LYS A 15 -61.81 -13.08 -13.14
C LYS A 15 -61.14 -13.15 -11.75
N ASN A 16 -60.22 -14.09 -11.57
CA ASN A 16 -59.26 -14.03 -10.47
C ASN A 16 -58.16 -13.02 -10.84
N PRO A 17 -57.86 -11.99 -10.02
CA PRO A 17 -56.79 -11.04 -10.28
C PRO A 17 -55.54 -11.42 -9.47
N PHE A 18 -54.94 -12.58 -9.70
CA PHE A 18 -53.69 -12.93 -9.00
C PHE A 18 -52.81 -13.81 -9.88
N SER A 19 -52.04 -13.19 -10.78
CA SER A 19 -50.88 -13.83 -11.45
C SER A 19 -49.86 -12.85 -12.04
N GLY A 20 -50.01 -11.53 -11.83
CA GLY A 20 -49.10 -10.52 -12.41
C GLY A 20 -47.77 -10.35 -11.67
N ASP A 21 -47.75 -10.53 -10.35
CA ASP A 21 -46.59 -10.09 -9.55
C ASP A 21 -45.42 -11.06 -9.56
N SER A 22 -45.64 -12.37 -9.72
CA SER A 22 -44.57 -13.37 -9.72
C SER A 22 -43.72 -13.31 -10.99
N PHE A 23 -44.35 -13.07 -12.14
CA PHE A 23 -43.64 -12.93 -13.42
C PHE A 23 -42.87 -11.62 -13.49
N SER A 24 -43.49 -10.51 -13.06
CA SER A 24 -42.84 -9.20 -13.06
C SER A 24 -41.63 -9.16 -12.10
N ARG A 25 -41.75 -9.76 -10.91
CA ARG A 25 -40.65 -9.85 -9.94
C ARG A 25 -39.48 -10.72 -10.43
N LYS A 26 -39.76 -11.83 -11.12
CA LYS A 26 -38.72 -12.69 -11.72
C LYS A 26 -38.00 -11.99 -12.88
N ASN A 27 -38.72 -11.26 -13.72
CA ASN A 27 -38.13 -10.46 -14.79
C ASN A 27 -37.25 -9.33 -14.24
N LEU A 28 -37.69 -8.65 -13.17
CA LEU A 28 -36.90 -7.64 -12.47
C LEU A 28 -35.60 -8.21 -11.91
N MET A 29 -35.65 -9.35 -11.20
CA MET A 29 -34.44 -9.99 -10.68
C MET A 29 -33.50 -10.48 -11.79
N GLN A 30 -34.05 -11.02 -12.89
CA GLN A 30 -33.25 -11.45 -14.04
C GLN A 30 -32.59 -10.26 -14.75
N GLU A 31 -33.28 -9.13 -14.86
CA GLU A 31 -32.73 -7.91 -15.45
C GLU A 31 -31.69 -7.25 -14.53
N GLU A 32 -31.90 -7.27 -13.21
CA GLU A 32 -30.90 -6.88 -12.22
C GLU A 32 -29.65 -7.78 -12.29
N ASP A 33 -29.81 -9.11 -12.39
CA ASP A 33 -28.69 -10.05 -12.55
C ASP A 33 -27.92 -9.78 -13.84
N ILE A 34 -28.60 -9.56 -14.97
CA ILE A 34 -27.94 -9.23 -16.26
C ILE A 34 -27.18 -7.91 -16.16
N ARG A 35 -27.75 -6.90 -15.48
CA ARG A 35 -27.08 -5.61 -15.25
C ARG A 35 -25.87 -5.77 -14.33
N LEU A 36 -25.96 -6.60 -13.30
CA LEU A 36 -24.88 -6.88 -12.37
C LEU A 36 -23.74 -7.61 -13.10
N GLU A 37 -24.06 -8.60 -13.92
CA GLU A 37 -23.08 -9.37 -14.70
C GLU A 37 -22.40 -8.49 -15.76
N THR A 38 -23.15 -7.61 -16.43
CA THR A 38 -22.60 -6.61 -17.35
C THR A 38 -21.65 -5.66 -16.63
N THR A 39 -22.01 -5.23 -15.42
CA THR A 39 -21.18 -4.36 -14.59
C THR A 39 -19.91 -5.08 -14.17
N ARG A 40 -20.01 -6.32 -13.66
CA ARG A 40 -18.87 -7.17 -13.31
C ARG A 40 -17.92 -7.35 -14.50
N ALA A 41 -18.44 -7.67 -15.69
CA ALA A 41 -17.63 -7.84 -16.88
C ALA A 41 -16.86 -6.56 -17.28
N ARG A 42 -17.51 -5.38 -17.16
CA ARG A 42 -16.84 -4.09 -17.39
C ARG A 42 -15.71 -3.86 -16.39
N PHE A 43 -15.94 -4.11 -15.11
CA PHE A 43 -14.91 -3.97 -14.07
C PHE A 43 -13.76 -4.96 -14.25
N SER A 44 -14.03 -6.22 -14.58
CA SER A 44 -13.00 -7.20 -14.90
C SER A 44 -12.13 -6.75 -16.08
N ASN A 45 -12.73 -6.16 -17.11
CA ASN A 45 -11.98 -5.59 -18.24
C ASN A 45 -11.14 -4.36 -17.85
N VAL A 46 -11.55 -3.58 -16.86
CA VAL A 46 -10.75 -2.46 -16.33
C VAL A 46 -9.57 -2.99 -15.53
N LEU A 47 -9.79 -3.93 -14.61
CA LEU A 47 -8.73 -4.55 -13.81
C LEU A 47 -7.68 -5.23 -14.70
N LYS A 48 -8.14 -5.95 -15.74
CA LYS A 48 -7.24 -6.57 -16.72
C LYS A 48 -6.38 -5.55 -17.45
N ARG A 49 -6.98 -4.47 -17.98
CA ARG A 49 -6.22 -3.40 -18.65
C ARG A 49 -5.27 -2.67 -17.70
N HIS A 50 -5.66 -2.51 -16.44
CA HIS A 50 -4.78 -1.94 -15.42
C HIS A 50 -3.59 -2.85 -15.15
N GLY A 51 -3.80 -4.16 -14.98
CA GLY A 51 -2.73 -5.15 -14.84
C GLY A 51 -1.77 -5.14 -16.02
N GLU A 52 -2.30 -5.16 -17.25
CA GLU A 52 -1.50 -5.06 -18.48
C GLU A 52 -0.71 -3.74 -18.56
N LEU A 53 -1.30 -2.63 -18.12
CA LEU A 53 -0.62 -1.33 -18.08
C LEU A 53 0.50 -1.33 -17.04
N THR A 54 0.24 -1.87 -15.84
CA THR A 54 1.26 -2.06 -14.79
C THR A 54 2.40 -2.93 -15.30
N GLU A 55 2.13 -4.05 -15.97
CA GLU A 55 3.17 -4.92 -16.54
C GLU A 55 3.96 -4.21 -17.65
N ARG A 56 3.31 -3.44 -18.51
CA ARG A 56 3.99 -2.70 -19.58
C ARG A 56 4.86 -1.55 -19.08
N LEU A 57 4.47 -0.95 -17.94
CA LEU A 57 5.19 0.16 -17.33
C LEU A 57 6.23 -0.32 -16.31
N SER A 58 6.03 -1.50 -15.73
CA SER A 58 7.00 -2.19 -14.90
C SER A 58 8.13 -2.69 -15.78
N ARG A 59 9.31 -2.09 -15.60
CA ARG A 59 10.52 -2.53 -16.30
C ARG A 59 11.08 -3.74 -15.56
N ASP A 60 11.77 -4.65 -16.24
CA ASP A 60 12.47 -5.77 -15.56
C ASP A 60 13.42 -5.27 -14.44
N SER A 61 13.98 -4.06 -14.61
CA SER A 61 14.74 -3.37 -13.57
C SER A 61 13.94 -3.14 -12.30
N ASP A 62 12.67 -2.79 -12.42
CA ASP A 62 11.82 -2.40 -11.29
C ASP A 62 11.45 -3.63 -10.47
N LYS A 63 11.25 -4.78 -11.13
CA LYS A 63 11.08 -6.08 -10.47
C LYS A 63 12.33 -6.50 -9.72
N MET A 64 13.52 -6.37 -10.34
CA MET A 64 14.78 -6.68 -9.65
C MET A 64 15.05 -5.74 -8.47
N ILE A 65 14.72 -4.45 -8.61
CA ILE A 65 14.82 -3.46 -7.53
C ILE A 65 13.87 -3.85 -6.39
N PHE A 66 12.61 -4.20 -6.71
CA PHE A 66 11.64 -4.63 -5.70
C PHE A 66 12.11 -5.87 -4.94
N GLU A 67 12.51 -6.93 -5.62
CA GLU A 67 12.95 -8.16 -4.97
C GLU A 67 14.21 -7.96 -4.12
N ARG A 68 15.14 -7.12 -4.56
CA ARG A 68 16.34 -6.76 -3.77
C ARG A 68 15.96 -5.94 -2.55
N LEU A 69 15.18 -4.87 -2.72
CA LEU A 69 14.77 -4.01 -1.61
C LEU A 69 13.95 -4.79 -0.59
N GLN A 70 12.98 -5.60 -1.02
CA GLN A 70 12.21 -6.46 -0.14
C GLN A 70 13.11 -7.30 0.78
N LYS A 71 14.14 -7.95 0.22
CA LYS A 71 15.11 -8.73 1.01
C LYS A 71 15.93 -7.88 1.96
N GLU A 72 16.35 -6.68 1.55
CA GLU A 72 17.08 -5.75 2.43
C GLU A 72 16.22 -5.32 3.62
N PHE A 73 14.95 -4.98 3.38
CA PHE A 73 14.00 -4.61 4.43
C PHE A 73 13.69 -5.79 5.36
N GLU A 74 13.45 -6.98 4.82
CA GLU A 74 13.26 -8.20 5.62
C GLU A 74 14.48 -8.52 6.48
N ALA A 75 15.69 -8.39 5.94
CA ALA A 75 16.92 -8.60 6.68
C ALA A 75 17.11 -7.53 7.77
N ALA A 76 16.80 -6.27 7.47
CA ALA A 76 16.85 -5.19 8.45
C ALA A 76 15.88 -5.45 9.61
N CYS A 77 14.62 -5.76 9.31
CA CYS A 77 13.60 -6.12 10.29
C CYS A 77 13.96 -7.39 11.07
N ALA A 78 14.48 -8.44 10.43
CA ALA A 78 14.91 -9.66 11.11
C ALA A 78 16.11 -9.42 12.04
N SER A 79 16.93 -8.42 11.73
CA SER A 79 18.09 -8.04 12.56
C SER A 79 17.76 -6.98 13.61
N GLN A 80 16.53 -6.47 13.64
CA GLN A 80 16.12 -5.43 14.58
C GLN A 80 16.15 -5.96 16.02
N THR A 81 16.59 -5.13 16.95
CA THR A 81 16.63 -5.44 18.39
C THR A 81 15.50 -4.74 19.14
N GLU A 82 14.98 -3.65 18.57
CA GLU A 82 13.96 -2.82 19.18
C GLU A 82 12.98 -2.33 18.11
N GLU A 83 11.71 -2.25 18.48
CA GLU A 83 10.64 -1.71 17.65
C GLU A 83 9.92 -0.59 18.40
N ILE A 84 9.86 0.59 17.80
CA ILE A 84 9.22 1.77 18.37
C ILE A 84 7.98 2.09 17.54
N SER A 85 6.81 2.02 18.16
CA SER A 85 5.57 2.51 17.56
C SER A 85 5.46 4.02 17.78
N LEU A 86 5.20 4.73 16.70
CA LEU A 86 5.11 6.19 16.66
C LEU A 86 3.69 6.62 16.33
N ASP A 87 3.29 7.73 16.94
CA ASP A 87 2.15 8.51 16.50
C ASP A 87 2.48 9.30 15.22
N GLY A 88 1.44 9.72 14.49
CA GLY A 88 1.61 10.41 13.20
C GLY A 88 2.47 11.68 13.26
N GLU A 89 2.42 12.40 14.38
CA GLU A 89 3.17 13.65 14.61
C GLU A 89 4.64 13.41 14.98
N GLU A 90 4.98 12.23 15.50
CA GLU A 90 6.36 11.87 15.87
C GLU A 90 7.20 11.54 14.64
N TRP A 91 6.56 11.18 13.53
CA TRP A 91 7.20 11.11 12.22
C TRP A 91 7.42 12.52 11.65
N ASN A 92 8.53 13.14 12.02
CA ASN A 92 8.91 14.49 11.62
C ASN A 92 10.42 14.63 11.32
N ASP A 93 10.84 15.82 10.89
CA ASP A 93 12.23 16.12 10.52
C ASP A 93 13.25 15.86 11.65
N GLY A 94 12.84 16.01 12.91
CA GLY A 94 13.71 15.76 14.07
C GLY A 94 14.03 14.28 14.24
N LEU A 95 13.01 13.42 14.13
CA LEU A 95 13.21 11.98 14.13
C LEU A 95 14.05 11.54 12.91
N LEU A 96 13.74 12.09 11.73
CA LEU A 96 14.48 11.80 10.51
C LEU A 96 15.97 12.16 10.62
N ALA A 97 16.28 13.31 11.24
CA ALA A 97 17.65 13.72 11.54
C ALA A 97 18.35 12.74 12.50
N THR A 98 17.62 12.24 13.52
CA THR A 98 18.15 11.26 14.50
C THR A 98 18.48 9.94 13.82
N ILE A 99 17.59 9.44 12.97
CA ILE A 99 17.83 8.20 12.21
C ILE A 99 19.02 8.39 11.27
N ARG A 100 19.09 9.55 10.58
CA ARG A 100 20.21 9.90 9.70
C ARG A 100 21.56 9.90 10.44
N GLU A 101 21.63 10.53 11.61
CA GLU A 101 22.85 10.54 12.42
C GLU A 101 23.27 9.10 12.78
N ARG A 102 22.32 8.27 13.21
CA ARG A 102 22.59 6.87 13.56
C ARG A 102 23.16 6.05 12.41
N VAL A 103 22.56 6.13 11.21
CA VAL A 103 23.02 5.33 10.06
C VAL A 103 24.41 5.76 9.59
N HIS A 104 24.75 7.05 9.72
CA HIS A 104 26.10 7.57 9.46
C HIS A 104 27.11 7.07 10.49
N MET A 105 26.79 7.18 11.78
CA MET A 105 27.65 6.65 12.84
C MET A 105 27.88 5.14 12.73
N GLU A 106 26.88 4.36 12.32
CA GLU A 106 27.03 2.93 12.09
C GLU A 106 27.93 2.64 10.87
N ALA A 107 27.75 3.37 9.77
CA ALA A 107 28.54 3.20 8.56
C ALA A 107 30.02 3.53 8.80
N ASP A 108 30.31 4.67 9.44
CA ASP A 108 31.68 5.09 9.78
C ASP A 108 32.38 4.06 10.65
N ARG A 109 31.67 3.49 11.64
CA ARG A 109 32.20 2.44 12.51
C ARG A 109 32.55 1.17 11.73
N LYS A 110 31.71 0.75 10.79
CA LYS A 110 31.99 -0.43 9.94
C LYS A 110 33.15 -0.16 8.97
N ALA A 111 33.36 1.09 8.58
CA ALA A 111 34.45 1.50 7.70
C ALA A 111 35.82 1.61 8.40
N MET A 112 35.87 1.69 9.73
CA MET A 112 37.13 1.71 10.50
C MET A 112 37.62 0.28 10.79
N PRO A 113 38.74 -0.17 10.20
CA PRO A 113 39.28 -1.50 10.46
C PRO A 113 40.14 -1.45 11.73
N GLY A 114 39.56 -1.92 12.84
CA GLY A 114 40.32 -2.26 14.05
C GLY A 114 40.16 -1.27 15.20
N ASP A 115 39.31 -1.65 16.16
CA ASP A 115 39.77 -1.76 17.55
C ASP A 115 38.86 -2.76 18.28
N ILE A 116 39.39 -3.97 18.48
CA ILE A 116 38.72 -5.09 19.18
C ILE A 116 38.51 -4.74 20.69
N ASN A 117 38.94 -3.55 21.12
CA ASN A 117 38.93 -3.09 22.50
C ASN A 117 38.01 -1.89 22.80
N MET A 118 37.25 -1.35 21.83
CA MET A 118 36.12 -0.49 22.21
C MET A 118 34.96 -1.38 22.61
N VAL A 119 34.74 -1.51 23.93
CA VAL A 119 33.50 -2.05 24.48
C VAL A 119 32.34 -1.36 23.75
N PRO A 120 31.50 -2.08 22.99
CA PRO A 120 30.29 -1.48 22.44
C PRO A 120 29.49 -1.01 23.64
N GLY A 121 29.33 0.29 23.82
CA GLY A 121 28.34 0.79 24.75
C GLY A 121 26.99 0.14 24.38
N PRO A 122 26.18 -0.32 25.35
CA PRO A 122 24.98 -1.13 25.10
C PRO A 122 24.00 -0.50 24.09
N HIS A 123 23.96 0.84 24.01
CA HIS A 123 23.10 1.59 23.09
C HIS A 123 23.51 1.56 21.61
N PHE A 124 24.71 1.09 21.28
CA PHE A 124 25.25 1.22 19.92
C PHE A 124 25.02 0.00 19.03
N GLN A 125 24.44 -1.06 19.59
CA GLN A 125 24.11 -2.28 18.87
C GLN A 125 22.60 -2.40 18.61
N GLU A 126 21.82 -1.41 19.04
CA GLU A 126 20.38 -1.40 18.90
C GLU A 126 19.98 -1.04 17.48
N LYS A 127 19.54 -2.05 16.72
CA LYS A 127 18.91 -1.87 15.43
C LYS A 127 17.43 -1.58 15.66
N ILE A 128 17.09 -0.30 15.62
CA ILE A 128 15.74 0.17 15.89
C ILE A 128 14.95 0.24 14.58
N THR A 129 13.76 -0.35 14.60
CA THR A 129 12.74 -0.18 13.58
C THR A 129 11.62 0.70 14.12
N TYR A 130 11.16 1.67 13.34
CA TYR A 130 10.06 2.57 13.70
C TYR A 130 8.81 2.20 12.90
N LYS A 131 7.65 2.17 13.55
CA LYS A 131 6.36 1.91 12.90
C LYS A 131 5.43 3.09 13.08
N VAL A 132 4.85 3.60 11.99
CA VAL A 132 3.88 4.70 12.02
C VAL A 132 2.76 4.46 11.01
N GLY A 133 1.58 4.13 11.50
CA GLY A 133 0.48 3.68 10.65
C GLY A 133 0.89 2.47 9.80
N SER A 134 0.76 2.57 8.48
CA SER A 134 1.20 1.53 7.53
C SER A 134 2.63 1.72 6.99
N LYS A 135 3.46 2.50 7.71
CA LYS A 135 4.88 2.70 7.38
C LYS A 135 5.79 1.98 8.37
N VAL A 136 6.84 1.38 7.85
CA VAL A 136 7.97 0.84 8.61
C VAL A 136 9.23 1.58 8.17
N ILE A 137 9.96 2.16 9.11
CA ILE A 137 11.22 2.88 8.87
C ILE A 137 12.35 2.11 9.55
N CYS A 138 13.40 1.77 8.81
CA CYS A 138 14.53 1.01 9.32
C CYS A 138 15.87 1.57 8.85
N CYS A 139 16.93 1.26 9.60
CA CYS A 139 18.30 1.54 9.21
C CYS A 139 18.77 0.47 8.23
N LEU A 140 19.25 0.88 7.05
CA LEU A 140 19.84 0.00 6.04
C LEU A 140 21.37 0.16 6.01
N GLU A 141 22.05 -0.82 5.42
CA GLU A 141 23.52 -0.79 5.30
C GLU A 141 24.00 0.38 4.43
N GLY A 142 25.14 1.00 4.79
CA GLY A 142 25.77 2.05 3.99
C GLY A 142 25.19 3.45 4.18
N ALA A 143 24.88 3.85 5.42
CA ALA A 143 24.30 5.16 5.74
C ALA A 143 22.95 5.44 5.04
N ARG A 144 22.14 4.39 4.86
CA ARG A 144 20.84 4.45 4.16
C ARG A 144 19.68 4.32 5.14
N ILE A 145 18.59 5.00 4.85
CA ILE A 145 17.32 4.89 5.59
C ILE A 145 16.29 4.24 4.67
N GLY A 146 15.70 3.14 5.11
CA GLY A 146 14.62 2.46 4.41
C GLY A 146 13.26 2.90 4.94
N ILE A 147 12.34 3.23 4.04
CA ILE A 147 10.92 3.43 4.34
C ILE A 147 10.12 2.45 3.50
N GLN A 148 9.39 1.56 4.16
CA GLN A 148 8.45 0.63 3.57
C GLN A 148 7.04 1.15 3.86
N TYR A 149 6.19 1.15 2.84
CA TYR A 149 4.80 1.59 2.94
C TYR A 149 3.89 0.50 2.41
N GLU A 150 2.99 0.05 3.27
CA GLU A 150 1.94 -0.90 2.92
C GLU A 150 0.65 -0.16 2.60
N THR A 151 0.01 -0.56 1.51
CA THR A 151 -1.34 -0.12 1.15
C THR A 151 -2.35 -1.18 1.51
N SER A 152 -3.54 -0.76 1.92
CA SER A 152 -4.65 -1.66 2.19
C SER A 152 -5.95 -1.14 1.62
N PHE A 153 -6.81 -2.06 1.21
CA PHE A 153 -8.16 -1.79 0.73
C PHE A 153 -9.11 -2.80 1.37
N ALA A 154 -10.20 -2.30 1.96
CA ALA A 154 -11.19 -3.13 2.65
C ALA A 154 -10.61 -4.07 3.74
N GLY A 155 -9.47 -3.71 4.34
CA GLY A 155 -8.78 -4.50 5.37
C GLY A 155 -7.79 -5.54 4.83
N GLU A 156 -7.68 -5.70 3.51
CA GLU A 156 -6.68 -6.55 2.87
C GLU A 156 -5.47 -5.73 2.43
N THR A 157 -4.28 -6.30 2.60
CA THR A 157 -3.05 -5.70 2.11
C THR A 157 -2.98 -5.83 0.59
N CYS A 158 -2.69 -4.73 -0.09
CA CYS A 158 -2.68 -4.65 -1.55
C CYS A 158 -1.25 -4.72 -2.08
N ASP A 159 -0.57 -3.58 -2.04
CA ASP A 159 0.79 -3.42 -2.55
C ASP A 159 1.72 -2.91 -1.46
N LEU A 160 2.98 -3.28 -1.63
CA LEU A 160 4.07 -2.86 -0.79
C LEU A 160 5.06 -2.03 -1.59
N TYR A 161 5.39 -0.85 -1.05
CA TYR A 161 6.30 0.09 -1.69
C TYR A 161 7.49 0.39 -0.80
N HIS A 162 8.65 0.59 -1.44
CA HIS A 162 9.90 0.87 -0.77
C HIS A 162 10.45 2.21 -1.26
N CYS A 163 11.04 2.97 -0.36
CA CYS A 163 11.79 4.18 -0.63
C CYS A 163 13.07 4.13 0.20
N VAL A 164 14.20 4.34 -0.46
CA VAL A 164 15.52 4.38 0.18
C VAL A 164 16.05 5.79 0.09
N LEU A 165 16.36 6.34 1.26
CA LEU A 165 16.95 7.66 1.40
C LEU A 165 18.44 7.53 1.73
N GLU A 166 19.23 8.43 1.15
CA GLU A 166 20.67 8.51 1.39
C GLU A 166 21.08 9.98 1.55
N SER A 167 22.15 10.20 2.31
CA SER A 167 22.89 11.46 2.34
C SER A 167 24.37 11.14 2.44
N LYS A 168 25.26 11.92 1.83
CA LYS A 168 26.71 11.64 1.93
C LYS A 168 27.29 11.96 3.30
N SER A 169 26.59 12.78 4.07
CA SER A 169 26.91 13.18 5.43
C SER A 169 25.63 13.60 6.15
N PHE A 170 25.62 13.52 7.48
CA PHE A 170 24.50 14.03 8.28
C PHE A 170 24.28 15.55 8.13
N LEU A 171 25.23 16.30 7.57
CA LEU A 171 25.08 17.73 7.24
C LEU A 171 24.56 17.98 5.83
N GLU A 172 24.60 16.97 4.95
CA GLU A 172 24.17 17.10 3.57
C GLU A 172 22.67 16.86 3.41
N LYS A 173 22.14 17.38 2.30
CA LYS A 173 20.77 17.13 1.86
C LYS A 173 20.55 15.62 1.70
N MET A 174 19.40 15.15 2.16
CA MET A 174 18.97 13.79 1.92
C MET A 174 18.24 13.67 0.57
N THR A 175 18.49 12.58 -0.14
CA THR A 175 17.98 12.33 -1.49
C THR A 175 17.35 10.95 -1.60
N VAL A 176 16.45 10.77 -2.56
CA VAL A 176 15.88 9.46 -2.88
C VAL A 176 16.86 8.71 -3.77
N LEU A 177 17.46 7.66 -3.21
CA LEU A 177 18.42 6.80 -3.89
C LEU A 177 17.70 5.81 -4.83
N GLU A 178 16.78 5.03 -4.28
CA GLU A 178 16.04 3.97 -4.98
C GLU A 178 14.61 3.84 -4.42
N HIS A 179 13.64 3.45 -5.24
CA HIS A 179 12.28 3.22 -4.79
C HIS A 179 11.54 2.23 -5.71
N THR A 180 10.44 1.66 -5.21
CA THR A 180 9.46 0.90 -6.00
C THR A 180 8.14 1.66 -6.18
N ILE A 181 8.11 2.93 -5.77
CA ILE A 181 6.94 3.81 -5.87
C ILE A 181 6.50 3.94 -7.35
N PRO A 182 5.20 3.75 -7.67
CA PRO A 182 4.69 3.85 -9.03
C PRO A 182 4.94 5.20 -9.69
N PHE A 183 5.19 5.19 -11.00
CA PHE A 183 5.54 6.38 -11.80
C PHE A 183 4.51 7.54 -11.73
N PHE A 184 3.25 7.25 -11.42
CA PHE A 184 2.19 8.26 -11.32
C PHE A 184 2.25 9.03 -10.00
N LEU A 185 3.06 8.61 -9.04
CA LEU A 185 3.37 9.36 -7.83
C LEU A 185 4.66 10.16 -8.06
N PRO A 186 4.62 11.50 -7.98
CA PRO A 186 5.73 12.36 -8.37
C PRO A 186 6.82 12.42 -7.29
N ILE A 187 7.53 11.31 -7.07
CA ILE A 187 8.52 11.16 -6.01
C ILE A 187 9.66 12.19 -6.09
N ARG A 188 10.05 12.60 -7.31
CA ARG A 188 11.09 13.62 -7.53
C ARG A 188 10.64 15.02 -7.13
N GLU A 189 9.35 15.33 -7.28
CA GLU A 189 8.78 16.59 -6.79
C GLU A 189 8.75 16.58 -5.27
N ALA A 190 8.25 15.49 -4.66
CA ALA A 190 8.23 15.32 -3.21
C ALA A 190 9.64 15.40 -2.58
N GLU A 191 10.65 14.79 -3.21
CA GLU A 191 12.06 14.90 -2.79
C GLU A 191 12.54 16.36 -2.81
N ASN A 192 12.17 17.12 -3.83
CA ASN A 192 12.54 18.53 -3.91
C ASN A 192 11.78 19.34 -2.85
N ASP A 193 10.48 19.18 -2.69
CA ASP A 193 9.72 20.05 -1.81
C ASP A 193 9.96 19.75 -0.32
N LEU A 194 10.11 18.47 0.02
CA LEU A 194 10.12 18.00 1.41
C LEU A 194 11.54 17.73 1.93
N LEU A 195 12.46 17.23 1.09
CA LEU A 195 13.82 16.89 1.51
C LEU A 195 14.87 17.93 1.13
N SER A 196 14.56 18.84 0.18
CA SER A 196 15.52 19.87 -0.25
C SER A 196 15.54 21.16 0.56
N SER A 197 14.78 21.20 1.65
CA SER A 197 14.80 22.35 2.55
C SER A 197 16.14 22.44 3.26
N ASN A 198 17.09 23.14 2.63
CA ASN A 198 18.19 23.79 3.33
C ASN A 198 17.55 24.64 4.44
N ALA A 199 17.72 24.23 5.69
CA ALA A 199 17.30 24.98 6.87
C ALA A 199 17.88 26.41 6.93
N MET A 200 18.77 26.79 6.00
CA MET A 200 19.36 28.13 5.87
C MET A 200 18.55 29.15 5.05
N VAL A 201 17.43 28.79 4.39
CA VAL A 201 16.70 29.76 3.51
C VAL A 201 15.19 29.89 3.81
N ARG A 202 14.77 29.69 5.06
CA ARG A 202 13.38 29.98 5.48
C ARG A 202 13.26 31.12 6.50
N ASN A 203 14.23 32.02 6.57
CA ASN A 203 14.09 33.29 7.30
C ASN A 203 14.62 34.47 6.47
N LEU A 204 13.74 35.06 5.67
CA LEU A 204 13.72 36.48 5.33
C LEU A 204 12.26 36.94 5.33
#